data_AF-A0A952BCN1-F1
#
_entry.id   AF-A0A952BCN1-F1
#
_cell.length_a   1.000
_cell.length_b   1.000
_cell.length_c   1.000
_cell.angle_alpha   90.00
_cell.angle_beta   90.00
_cell.angle_gamma   90.00
#
_symmetry.space_group_name_H-M   'P 1'
#
loop_
_entity.id
_entity.type
_entity.pdbx_description
1 polymer ?
#
loop_
_entity_poly.entity_id
_entity_poly.type
_entity_poly.pdbx_seq_one_letter_code
_entity_poly.pdbx_strand_id
1 'polypeptide(L)'
;MPDAQCYDVVIVGMGPAGATVAYQLSQAGMSVLGLEKQAHPRYKVCGGGLSVRIDQLPDSDVKDVIEHTVYSIQLTYHGQEPFFIESSGPRAYMVMRDRFDHVLVEKARW
;
A
#
# COMPACT_ATOMS: atom_id res chain seq x y z
N MET A 1 3.65 -37.05 -9.46
CA MET A 1 3.38 -35.71 -8.91
C MET A 1 2.46 -35.04 -9.91
N PRO A 2 1.34 -34.41 -9.51
CA PRO A 2 0.56 -33.63 -10.46
C PRO A 2 1.48 -32.59 -11.11
N ASP A 3 1.25 -32.26 -12.38
CA ASP A 3 2.11 -31.36 -13.16
C ASP A 3 2.49 -30.12 -12.33
N ALA A 4 3.78 -29.98 -12.05
CA ALA A 4 4.28 -28.83 -11.32
C ALA A 4 4.11 -27.60 -12.23
N GLN A 5 3.21 -26.70 -11.85
CA GLN A 5 3.05 -25.44 -12.54
C GLN A 5 4.27 -24.55 -12.28
N CYS A 6 5.02 -24.24 -13.33
CA CYS A 6 6.13 -23.29 -13.26
C CYS A 6 5.60 -21.85 -13.31
N TYR A 7 6.20 -20.99 -12.50
CA TYR A 7 5.99 -19.54 -12.50
C TYR A 7 7.35 -18.86 -12.65
N ASP A 8 7.38 -17.71 -13.32
CA ASP A 8 8.60 -16.92 -13.45
C ASP A 8 9.02 -16.32 -12.10
N VAL A 9 8.03 -15.91 -11.29
CA VAL A 9 8.26 -15.29 -9.98
C VAL A 9 7.25 -15.80 -8.95
N VAL A 10 7.74 -16.08 -7.73
CA VAL A 10 6.91 -16.38 -6.55
C VAL A 10 7.09 -15.26 -5.53
N ILE A 11 6.00 -14.65 -5.09
CA ILE A 11 5.97 -13.58 -4.10
C ILE A 11 5.33 -14.12 -2.82
N VAL A 12 6.05 -14.01 -1.70
CA VAL A 12 5.56 -14.45 -0.38
C VAL A 12 5.17 -13.23 0.46
N GLY A 13 3.87 -13.05 0.63
CA GLY A 13 3.23 -11.93 1.31
C GLY A 13 2.61 -10.93 0.32
N MET A 14 1.31 -10.72 0.40
CA MET A 14 0.54 -9.83 -0.49
C MET A 14 0.10 -8.55 0.23
N GLY A 15 1.00 -7.99 1.04
CA GLY A 15 0.87 -6.60 1.49
C GLY A 15 1.23 -5.61 0.38
N PRO A 16 1.36 -4.30 0.68
CA PRO A 16 1.58 -3.26 -0.33
C PRO A 16 2.77 -3.55 -1.26
N ALA A 17 3.92 -3.90 -0.70
CA ALA A 17 5.11 -4.21 -1.51
C ALA A 17 4.90 -5.41 -2.44
N GLY A 18 4.33 -6.51 -1.92
CA GLY A 18 4.11 -7.73 -2.69
C GLY A 18 3.06 -7.55 -3.79
N ALA A 19 1.95 -6.90 -3.47
CA ALA A 19 0.89 -6.59 -4.43
C ALA A 19 1.38 -5.63 -5.53
N THR A 20 2.16 -4.59 -5.19
CA THR A 20 2.76 -3.69 -6.18
C THR A 20 3.71 -4.42 -7.12
N VAL A 21 4.61 -5.28 -6.59
CA VAL A 21 5.52 -6.06 -7.44
C VAL A 21 4.75 -7.05 -8.30
N ALA A 22 3.76 -7.74 -7.74
CA ALA A 22 2.91 -8.66 -8.49
C ALA A 22 2.24 -7.95 -9.67
N TYR A 23 1.61 -6.80 -9.42
CA TYR A 23 1.00 -5.98 -10.47
C TYR A 23 2.01 -5.59 -11.57
N GLN A 24 3.17 -5.05 -11.19
CA GLN A 24 4.18 -4.60 -12.16
C GLN A 24 4.73 -5.74 -13.02
N LEU A 25 5.00 -6.91 -12.43
CA LEU A 25 5.52 -8.07 -13.15
C LEU A 25 4.46 -8.73 -14.04
N SER A 26 3.21 -8.82 -13.56
CA SER A 26 2.09 -9.29 -14.39
C SER A 26 1.86 -8.37 -15.60
N GLN A 27 1.92 -7.05 -15.42
CA GLN A 27 1.84 -6.09 -16.53
C GLN A 27 3.01 -6.21 -17.52
N ALA A 28 4.16 -6.72 -17.08
CA ALA A 28 5.29 -7.04 -17.95
C ALA A 28 5.17 -8.40 -18.65
N GLY A 29 4.05 -9.12 -18.48
CA GLY A 29 3.77 -10.40 -19.12
C GLY A 29 4.39 -11.62 -18.43
N MET A 30 4.88 -11.46 -17.19
CA MET A 30 5.46 -12.58 -16.42
C MET A 30 4.37 -13.39 -15.72
N SER A 31 4.57 -14.69 -15.60
CA SER A 31 3.73 -15.57 -14.78
C SER A 31 4.13 -15.44 -13.30
N VAL A 32 3.24 -14.88 -12.49
CA VAL A 32 3.51 -14.56 -11.08
C VAL A 32 2.58 -15.35 -10.15
N LEU A 33 3.14 -16.00 -9.14
CA LEU A 33 2.40 -16.62 -8.05
C LEU A 33 2.53 -15.80 -6.76
N GLY A 34 1.43 -15.19 -6.32
CA GLY A 34 1.35 -14.52 -5.03
C GLY A 34 0.82 -15.46 -3.94
N LEU A 35 1.57 -15.60 -2.84
CA LEU A 35 1.17 -16.37 -1.67
C LEU A 35 0.91 -15.43 -0.50
N GLU A 36 -0.24 -15.54 0.13
CA GLU A 36 -0.57 -14.78 1.33
C GLU A 36 -1.28 -15.69 2.34
N LYS A 37 -0.94 -15.50 3.61
CA LYS A 37 -1.44 -16.33 4.71
C LYS A 37 -2.90 -16.02 5.03
N GLN A 38 -3.32 -14.76 4.89
CA GLN A 38 -4.65 -14.29 5.25
C GLN A 38 -5.41 -13.74 4.04
N ALA A 39 -6.67 -14.12 3.87
CA ALA A 39 -7.50 -13.59 2.78
C ALA A 39 -7.70 -12.07 2.92
N HIS A 40 -7.61 -11.33 1.81
CA HIS A 40 -7.95 -9.91 1.76
C HIS A 40 -9.47 -9.72 1.57
N PRO A 41 -10.07 -8.63 2.09
CA PRO A 41 -9.46 -7.64 2.99
C PRO A 41 -9.16 -8.22 4.38
N ARG A 42 -8.04 -7.80 4.98
CA ARG A 42 -7.59 -8.27 6.30
C ARG A 42 -7.10 -7.15 7.19
N TYR A 43 -7.43 -7.21 8.47
CA TYR A 43 -6.93 -6.24 9.44
C TYR A 43 -5.41 -6.35 9.64
N LYS A 44 -4.73 -5.21 9.72
CA LYS A 44 -3.29 -5.12 10.02
C LYS A 44 -3.00 -3.87 10.86
N VAL A 45 -2.47 -4.08 12.07
CA VAL A 45 -1.97 -2.97 12.91
C VAL A 45 -0.87 -2.20 12.17
N CYS A 46 -1.11 -0.89 12.00
CA CYS A 46 -0.27 0.08 11.33
C CYS A 46 -0.80 1.50 11.66
N GLY A 47 0.04 2.53 11.54
CA GLY A 47 -0.38 3.92 11.65
C GLY A 47 -1.13 4.46 10.42
N GLY A 48 -1.15 3.72 9.30
CA GLY A 48 -1.92 4.09 8.11
C GLY A 48 -1.40 5.31 7.32
N GLY A 49 -0.26 5.89 7.71
CA GLY A 49 0.29 7.07 7.06
C GLY A 49 0.88 6.77 5.67
N LEU A 50 0.40 7.47 4.66
CA LEU A 50 0.97 7.53 3.32
C LEU A 50 1.59 8.90 3.09
N SER A 51 2.79 8.92 2.52
CA SER A 51 3.41 10.17 2.05
C SER A 51 2.63 10.73 0.85
N VAL A 52 2.60 12.05 0.72
CA VAL A 52 2.08 12.73 -0.49
C VAL A 52 2.78 12.36 -1.77
N ARG A 53 3.95 11.69 -1.70
CA ARG A 53 4.57 11.09 -2.89
C ARG A 53 3.65 10.10 -3.61
N ILE A 54 2.63 9.55 -2.93
CA ILE A 54 1.62 8.70 -3.57
C ILE A 54 0.88 9.41 -4.71
N ASP A 55 0.78 10.75 -4.68
CA ASP A 55 0.16 11.52 -5.77
C ASP A 55 0.95 11.48 -7.09
N GLN A 56 2.21 11.06 -7.04
CA GLN A 56 3.04 10.88 -8.23
C GLN A 56 2.79 9.54 -8.91
N LEU A 57 2.09 8.62 -8.25
CA LEU A 57 1.68 7.37 -8.87
C LEU A 57 0.42 7.61 -9.73
N PRO A 58 0.35 7.01 -10.93
CA PRO A 58 -0.81 7.14 -11.81
C PRO A 58 -2.07 6.40 -11.28
N ASP A 59 -2.01 5.83 -10.08
CA ASP A 59 -3.03 4.97 -9.50
C ASP A 59 -4.14 5.78 -8.80
N SER A 60 -5.21 6.09 -9.53
CA SER A 60 -6.42 6.74 -8.98
C SER A 60 -7.04 5.98 -7.82
N ASP A 61 -7.09 4.66 -7.91
CA ASP A 61 -7.90 3.83 -7.00
C ASP A 61 -7.35 3.82 -5.56
N VAL A 62 -6.08 4.19 -5.37
CA VAL A 62 -5.49 4.38 -4.04
C VAL A 62 -6.09 5.60 -3.34
N LYS A 63 -6.52 6.61 -4.10
CA LYS A 63 -7.13 7.83 -3.55
C LYS A 63 -8.52 7.57 -3.00
N ASP A 64 -9.24 6.58 -3.54
CA ASP A 64 -10.60 6.23 -3.11
C ASP A 64 -10.66 5.61 -1.70
N VAL A 65 -9.52 5.16 -1.17
CA VAL A 65 -9.41 4.56 0.16
C VAL A 65 -8.69 5.46 1.17
N ILE A 66 -8.48 6.73 0.83
CA ILE A 66 -8.00 7.75 1.76
C ILE A 66 -9.12 8.08 2.75
N GLU A 67 -8.86 7.84 4.05
CA GLU A 67 -9.80 8.15 5.13
C GLU A 67 -9.65 9.60 5.60
N HIS A 68 -8.40 10.10 5.66
CA HIS A 68 -8.11 11.47 6.06
C HIS A 68 -6.91 12.05 5.31
N THR A 69 -6.96 13.36 5.03
CA THR A 69 -5.85 14.15 4.51
C THR A 69 -5.24 14.98 5.62
N VAL A 70 -3.91 14.89 5.78
CA VAL A 70 -3.14 15.59 6.80
C VAL A 70 -2.52 16.85 6.20
N TYR A 71 -2.82 18.02 6.77
CA TYR A 71 -2.30 19.32 6.33
C TYR A 71 -1.23 19.89 7.27
N SER A 72 -1.23 19.45 8.53
CA SER A 72 -0.28 19.88 9.55
C SER A 72 0.32 18.68 10.28
N ILE A 73 1.58 18.82 10.69
CA ILE A 73 2.31 17.81 11.48
C ILE A 73 2.88 18.52 12.69
N GLN A 74 2.59 17.96 13.87
CA GLN A 74 3.19 18.38 15.12
C GLN A 74 4.23 17.34 15.54
N LEU A 75 5.44 17.78 15.84
CA LEU A 75 6.55 16.92 16.23
C LEU A 75 7.10 17.40 17.57
N THR A 76 7.27 16.44 18.48
CA THR A 76 7.77 16.68 19.84
C THR A 76 8.92 15.73 20.13
N TYR A 77 9.97 16.23 20.76
CA TYR A 77 11.12 15.45 21.17
C TYR A 77 11.28 15.57 22.69
N HIS A 78 11.27 14.44 23.42
CA HIS A 78 11.40 14.40 24.89
C HIS A 78 10.48 15.36 25.65
N GLY A 79 9.23 15.54 25.19
CA GLY A 79 8.27 16.43 25.82
C GLY A 79 8.65 17.92 25.79
N GLN A 80 9.66 18.30 24.98
CA GLN A 80 9.99 19.68 24.70
C GLN A 80 8.85 20.36 23.92
N GLU A 81 8.93 21.69 23.81
CA GLU A 81 7.95 22.47 23.05
C GLU A 81 7.81 21.90 21.63
N PRO A 82 6.58 21.64 21.15
CA PRO A 82 6.36 21.08 19.82
C PRO A 82 6.80 22.03 18.72
N PHE A 83 7.31 21.47 17.61
CA PHE A 83 7.44 22.21 16.36
C PHE A 83 6.32 21.80 15.40
N PHE A 84 5.77 22.80 14.71
CA PHE A 84 4.65 22.63 13.78
C PHE A 84 5.14 22.78 12.34
N ILE A 85 4.73 21.85 11.49
CA ILE A 85 4.86 21.94 10.05
C ILE A 85 3.46 22.15 9.51
N GLU A 86 3.15 23.36 9.06
CA GLU A 86 1.88 23.70 8.43
C GLU A 86 2.03 23.78 6.91
N SER A 87 0.93 23.58 6.19
CA SER A 87 0.91 23.70 4.74
C SER A 87 -0.47 24.02 4.22
N SER A 88 -0.50 24.79 3.13
CA SER A 88 -1.68 25.00 2.31
C SER A 88 -2.05 23.77 1.46
N GLY A 89 -1.15 22.79 1.33
CA GLY A 89 -1.38 21.54 0.59
C GLY A 89 -1.29 20.29 1.48
N PRO A 90 -1.75 19.13 0.98
CA PRO A 90 -1.58 17.87 1.68
C PRO A 90 -0.11 17.61 2.05
N ARG A 91 0.11 16.99 3.22
CA ARG A 91 1.42 16.53 3.72
C ARG A 91 1.50 15.02 3.88
N ALA A 92 0.39 14.40 4.24
CA ALA A 92 0.23 12.96 4.28
C ALA A 92 -1.25 12.59 4.08
N TYR A 93 -1.48 11.31 3.86
CA TYR A 93 -2.82 10.71 3.85
C TYR A 93 -2.87 9.60 4.91
N MET A 94 -4.05 9.33 5.42
CA MET A 94 -4.31 8.24 6.35
C MET A 94 -5.23 7.22 5.69
N VAL A 95 -4.87 5.95 5.75
CA VAL A 95 -5.66 4.85 5.20
C VAL A 95 -5.89 3.75 6.23
N MET A 96 -6.98 3.02 6.08
CA MET A 96 -7.14 1.72 6.72
C MET A 96 -6.48 0.63 5.85
N ARG A 97 -5.58 -0.15 6.47
CA ARG A 97 -4.72 -1.12 5.77
C ARG A 97 -5.47 -2.30 5.16
N ASP A 98 -6.62 -2.66 5.69
CA ASP A 98 -7.49 -3.68 5.11
C ASP A 98 -8.02 -3.27 3.74
N ARG A 99 -8.48 -2.02 3.60
CA ARG A 99 -8.97 -1.44 2.33
C ARG A 99 -7.82 -1.15 1.37
N PHE A 100 -6.76 -0.49 1.86
CA PHE A 100 -5.60 -0.14 1.04
C PHE A 100 -4.88 -1.36 0.46
N ASP A 101 -4.58 -2.37 1.29
CA ASP A 101 -3.93 -3.60 0.79
C ASP A 101 -4.85 -4.33 -0.18
N HIS A 102 -6.16 -4.35 0.07
CA HIS A 102 -7.12 -5.03 -0.79
C HIS A 102 -7.16 -4.42 -2.20
N VAL A 103 -7.23 -3.09 -2.33
CA VAL A 103 -7.18 -2.41 -3.65
C VAL A 103 -5.91 -2.80 -4.41
N LEU A 104 -4.75 -2.82 -3.74
CA LEU A 104 -3.49 -3.19 -4.40
C LEU A 104 -3.48 -4.66 -4.84
N VAL A 105 -4.05 -5.57 -4.03
CA VAL A 105 -4.14 -6.99 -4.39
C VAL A 105 -5.09 -7.19 -5.57
N GLU A 106 -6.24 -6.51 -5.61
CA GLU A 106 -7.17 -6.60 -6.75
C GLU A 106 -6.54 -6.08 -8.05
N LYS A 107 -5.65 -5.07 -7.97
CA LYS A 107 -4.85 -4.65 -9.12
C LYS A 107 -3.88 -5.71 -9.62
N ALA A 108 -3.40 -6.59 -8.76
CA ALA A 108 -2.44 -7.62 -9.14
C ALA A 108 -3.09 -8.88 -9.77
N ARG A 109 -4.42 -8.99 -9.80
CA ARG A 109 -5.15 -10.19 -10.24
C ARG A 109 -5.34 -10.34 -11.77
N TRP A 110 -4.56 -9.64 -12.60
CA TRP A 110 -4.77 -9.56 -14.05
C TRP A 110 -3.72 -10.34 -14.83
#